data_AF-A0A167V165-F1
#
_entry.id   AF-A0A167V165-F1
#
_cell.length_a   1.000
_cell.length_b   1.000
_cell.length_c   1.000
_cell.angle_alpha   90.00
_cell.angle_beta   90.00
_cell.angle_gamma   90.00
#
_symmetry.space_group_name_H-M   'P 1'
#
loop_
_entity.id
_entity.type
_entity.pdbx_description
1 polymer ?
#
loop_
_entity_poly.entity_id
_entity_poly.type
_entity_poly.pdbx_seq_one_letter_code
_entity_poly.pdbx_strand_id
1 'polypeptide(L)'
;MSESEVATMAEYDLSKTIIPYLDRHLAFPLLNHLAELAIFPVADVQAAQYELAKGTNMVDYAVSMFEELNPDTPVPDEFAAKRENALSTNERLQQEAQAVLDVIENPDVAQALRQDKAQNLQYLKDNYNVRPHSFFCPPMQPDMKLTFHLS
;
A
#
# COMPACT_ATOMS: atom_id res chain seq x y z
N MET A 1 -3.21 -16.49 29.65
CA MET A 1 -3.48 -15.18 30.28
C MET A 1 -4.79 -15.30 31.01
N SER A 2 -4.92 -14.70 32.19
CA SER A 2 -6.21 -14.68 32.90
C SER A 2 -7.19 -13.77 32.14
N GLU A 3 -8.49 -14.09 32.13
CA GLU A 3 -9.52 -13.26 31.46
C GLU A 3 -9.50 -11.80 31.95
N SER A 4 -9.12 -11.57 33.21
CA SER A 4 -8.95 -10.24 33.79
C SER A 4 -7.79 -9.43 33.17
N GLU A 5 -6.68 -10.07 32.82
CA GLU A 5 -5.54 -9.37 32.19
C GLU A 5 -5.86 -8.98 30.75
N VAL A 6 -6.55 -9.85 30.02
CA VAL A 6 -7.00 -9.56 28.64
C VAL A 6 -7.93 -8.35 28.60
N ALA A 7 -8.88 -8.27 29.54
CA ALA A 7 -9.80 -7.13 29.66
C ALA A 7 -9.04 -5.81 29.95
N THR A 8 -8.05 -5.84 30.84
CA THR A 8 -7.23 -4.64 31.10
C THR A 8 -6.40 -4.22 29.90
N MET A 9 -5.82 -5.16 29.15
CA MET A 9 -5.05 -4.82 27.94
C MET A 9 -5.95 -4.27 26.83
N ALA A 10 -7.16 -4.79 26.68
CA ALA A 10 -8.15 -4.28 25.73
C ALA A 10 -8.59 -2.84 26.06
N GLU A 11 -8.68 -2.49 27.34
CA GLU A 11 -9.07 -1.16 27.79
C GLU A 11 -8.02 -0.09 27.49
N TYR A 12 -6.73 -0.46 27.54
CA TYR A 12 -5.61 0.44 27.20
C TYR A 12 -5.18 0.34 25.73
N ASP A 13 -5.89 -0.43 24.88
CA ASP A 13 -5.58 -0.51 23.46
C ASP A 13 -5.87 0.82 22.75
N LEU A 14 -4.84 1.39 22.12
CA LEU A 14 -4.95 2.62 21.34
C LEU A 14 -5.09 2.36 19.84
N SER A 15 -5.08 1.10 19.41
CA SER A 15 -5.05 0.75 17.98
C SER A 15 -6.22 1.38 17.22
N LYS A 16 -7.42 1.42 17.81
CA LYS A 16 -8.60 2.09 17.21
C LYS A 16 -8.41 3.58 16.98
N THR A 17 -7.61 4.25 17.80
CA THR A 17 -7.33 5.69 17.66
C THR A 17 -6.19 5.97 16.69
N ILE A 18 -5.20 5.09 16.62
CA ILE A 18 -3.99 5.27 15.80
C ILE A 18 -4.22 4.83 14.35
N ILE A 19 -4.91 3.71 14.12
CA ILE A 19 -5.11 3.11 12.79
C ILE A 19 -5.65 4.12 11.75
N PRO A 20 -6.63 5.00 12.05
CA PRO A 20 -7.13 5.97 11.08
C PRO A 20 -6.09 7.00 10.59
N TYR A 21 -5.04 7.25 11.37
CA TYR A 21 -3.96 8.19 11.04
C TYR A 21 -2.73 7.50 10.48
N LEU A 22 -2.77 6.18 10.32
CA LEU A 22 -1.65 5.36 9.88
C LEU A 22 -1.82 4.96 8.41
N ASP A 23 -0.71 4.78 7.70
CA ASP A 23 -0.76 4.18 6.36
C ASP A 23 -1.37 2.77 6.45
N ARG A 24 -2.21 2.44 5.48
CA ARG A 24 -2.90 1.16 5.40
C ARG A 24 -1.97 -0.06 5.42
N HIS A 25 -0.77 0.05 4.84
CA HIS A 25 0.21 -1.05 4.87
C HIS A 25 0.86 -1.20 6.25
N LEU A 26 0.99 -0.10 6.98
CA LEU A 26 1.51 -0.10 8.35
C LEU A 26 0.47 -0.56 9.38
N ALA A 27 -0.81 -0.56 9.02
CA ALA A 27 -1.87 -1.12 9.86
C ALA A 27 -1.83 -2.67 9.92
N PHE A 28 -1.34 -3.36 8.88
CA PHE A 28 -1.28 -4.84 8.88
C PHE A 28 -0.38 -5.43 9.98
N PRO A 29 0.88 -4.96 10.18
CA PRO A 29 1.71 -5.44 11.28
C PRO A 29 1.06 -5.25 12.66
N LEU A 30 0.36 -4.13 12.86
CA LEU A 30 -0.37 -3.87 14.10
C LEU A 30 -1.52 -4.87 14.30
N LEU A 31 -2.32 -5.11 13.27
CA LEU A 31 -3.42 -6.08 13.36
C LEU A 31 -2.91 -7.52 13.57
N ASN A 32 -1.81 -7.90 12.92
CA ASN A 32 -1.17 -9.19 13.18
C ASN A 32 -0.73 -9.33 14.64
N HIS A 33 -0.12 -8.28 15.19
CA HIS A 33 0.26 -8.28 16.59
C HIS A 33 -0.95 -8.39 17.53
N LEU A 34 -2.06 -7.71 17.23
CA LEU A 34 -3.30 -7.84 17.99
C LEU A 34 -3.89 -9.25 17.92
N ALA A 35 -3.77 -9.94 16.78
CA ALA A 35 -4.16 -11.34 16.64
C ALA A 35 -3.30 -12.27 17.51
N GLU A 36 -1.98 -12.05 17.56
CA GLU A 36 -1.05 -12.81 18.40
C GLU A 36 -1.31 -12.62 19.90
N LEU A 37 -1.65 -11.40 20.32
CA LEU A 37 -1.97 -11.08 21.71
C LEU A 37 -3.32 -11.68 22.15
N ALA A 38 -4.15 -12.11 21.20
CA ALA A 38 -5.47 -12.71 21.42
C ALA A 38 -6.39 -11.86 22.33
N ILE A 39 -6.25 -10.53 22.26
CA ILE A 39 -7.05 -9.57 23.04
C ILE A 39 -8.44 -9.38 22.42
N PHE A 40 -8.54 -9.53 21.11
CA PHE A 40 -9.79 -9.47 20.34
C PHE A 40 -10.10 -10.82 19.69
N PRO A 41 -11.37 -11.11 19.36
CA PRO A 41 -11.72 -12.30 18.58
C PRO A 41 -10.95 -12.32 17.26
N VAL A 42 -10.33 -13.46 16.94
CA VAL A 42 -9.53 -13.62 15.72
C VAL A 42 -10.36 -13.31 14.46
N ALA A 43 -11.64 -13.68 14.45
CA ALA A 43 -12.56 -13.40 13.35
C ALA A 43 -12.73 -11.89 13.09
N ASP A 44 -12.79 -11.07 14.13
CA ASP A 44 -12.95 -9.61 14.00
C ASP A 44 -11.66 -8.97 13.44
N VAL A 45 -10.50 -9.47 13.88
CA VAL A 45 -9.20 -9.00 13.39
C VAL A 45 -9.01 -9.40 11.92
N GLN A 46 -9.37 -10.63 11.54
CA GLN A 46 -9.34 -11.09 10.15
C GLN A 46 -10.31 -10.29 9.27
N ALA A 47 -11.53 -10.00 9.75
CA ALA A 47 -12.46 -9.15 9.01
C ALA A 47 -11.89 -7.74 8.79
N ALA A 48 -11.26 -7.14 9.83
CA ALA A 48 -10.63 -5.83 9.72
C ALA A 48 -9.44 -5.82 8.73
N GLN A 49 -8.62 -6.87 8.74
CA GLN A 49 -7.52 -7.05 7.79
C GLN A 49 -8.04 -7.17 6.35
N TYR A 50 -9.14 -7.90 6.14
CA TYR A 50 -9.75 -8.06 4.82
C TYR A 50 -10.27 -6.72 4.28
N GLU A 51 -10.96 -5.93 5.10
CA GLU A 51 -11.45 -4.60 4.72
C GLU A 51 -10.30 -3.64 4.35
N LEU A 52 -9.19 -3.70 5.09
CA LEU A 52 -7.98 -2.93 4.76
C LEU A 52 -7.35 -3.36 3.44
N ALA A 53 -7.24 -4.67 3.21
CA ALA A 53 -6.69 -5.27 2.00
C ALA A 53 -7.56 -4.99 0.77
N LYS A 54 -8.89 -4.98 0.92
CA LYS A 54 -9.82 -4.66 -0.16
C LYS A 54 -9.58 -3.29 -0.78
N GLY A 55 -9.07 -2.32 -0.01
CA GLY A 55 -8.73 -1.01 -0.57
C GLY A 55 -7.27 -0.86 -1.04
N THR A 56 -6.37 -1.84 -0.84
CA THR A 56 -5.02 -1.82 -1.44
C THR A 56 -5.02 -2.46 -2.83
N ASN A 57 -3.91 -2.37 -3.56
CA ASN A 57 -3.69 -3.15 -4.77
C ASN A 57 -3.08 -4.55 -4.49
N MET A 58 -3.05 -4.99 -3.22
CA MET A 58 -2.60 -6.33 -2.84
C MET A 58 -3.72 -7.35 -3.08
N VAL A 59 -4.11 -7.52 -4.35
CA VAL A 59 -5.29 -8.31 -4.74
C VAL A 59 -5.15 -9.77 -4.29
N ASP A 60 -4.00 -10.39 -4.52
CA ASP A 60 -3.78 -11.80 -4.14
C ASP A 60 -3.93 -12.01 -2.63
N TYR A 61 -3.50 -11.04 -1.81
CA TYR A 61 -3.66 -11.09 -0.36
C TYR A 61 -5.12 -10.90 0.06
N ALA A 62 -5.86 -9.99 -0.58
CA ALA A 62 -7.29 -9.83 -0.32
C ALA A 62 -8.10 -11.08 -0.71
N VAL A 63 -7.70 -11.78 -1.78
CA VAL A 63 -8.32 -13.03 -2.22
C VAL A 63 -8.07 -14.16 -1.22
N SER A 64 -6.83 -14.36 -0.77
CA SER A 64 -6.54 -15.40 0.23
C SER A 64 -7.34 -15.18 1.52
N MET A 65 -7.46 -13.92 1.96
CA MET A 65 -8.28 -13.57 3.13
C MET A 65 -9.78 -13.78 2.90
N PHE A 66 -10.28 -13.53 1.69
CA PHE A 66 -11.68 -13.78 1.35
C PHE A 66 -12.01 -15.28 1.41
N GLU A 67 -11.12 -16.12 0.89
CA GLU A 67 -11.25 -17.58 0.91
C GLU A 67 -11.21 -18.13 2.35
N GLU A 68 -10.36 -17.56 3.21
CA GLU A 68 -10.32 -17.90 4.64
C GLU A 68 -11.61 -17.53 5.39
N LEU A 69 -12.19 -16.36 5.08
CA LEU A 69 -13.40 -15.86 5.73
C LEU A 69 -14.70 -16.49 5.18
N ASN A 70 -14.73 -16.88 3.90
CA ASN A 70 -15.90 -17.38 3.20
C ASN A 70 -15.59 -18.67 2.41
N PRO A 71 -15.35 -19.81 3.10
CA PRO A 71 -14.95 -21.06 2.44
C PRO A 71 -15.99 -21.60 1.45
N ASP A 72 -17.26 -21.25 1.62
CA ASP A 72 -18.37 -21.73 0.76
C ASP A 72 -18.72 -20.77 -0.39
N THR A 73 -18.05 -19.62 -0.49
CA THR A 73 -18.38 -18.58 -1.48
C THR A 73 -17.27 -18.45 -2.53
N PRO A 74 -17.59 -18.48 -3.84
CA PRO A 74 -16.59 -18.27 -4.87
C PRO A 74 -16.06 -16.83 -4.82
N VAL A 75 -14.76 -16.67 -5.12
CA VAL A 75 -14.11 -15.36 -5.19
C VAL A 75 -14.83 -14.47 -6.21
N PRO A 76 -15.25 -13.25 -5.84
CA PRO A 76 -15.89 -12.31 -6.75
C PRO A 76 -15.03 -11.96 -7.97
N ASP A 77 -15.65 -11.89 -9.15
CA ASP A 77 -14.99 -11.47 -10.41
C ASP A 77 -14.38 -10.06 -10.33
N GLU A 78 -14.84 -9.22 -9.38
CA GLU A 78 -14.28 -7.90 -9.10
C GLU A 78 -12.76 -7.96 -8.81
N PHE A 79 -12.30 -9.01 -8.12
CA PHE A 79 -10.88 -9.19 -7.82
C PHE A 79 -10.06 -9.47 -9.08
N ALA A 80 -10.61 -10.23 -10.04
CA ALA A 80 -9.93 -10.50 -11.32
C ALA A 80 -9.78 -9.20 -12.14
N ALA A 81 -10.84 -8.41 -12.25
CA ALA A 81 -10.81 -7.11 -12.93
C ALA A 81 -9.82 -6.15 -12.24
N LYS A 82 -9.82 -6.10 -10.91
CA LYS A 82 -8.89 -5.27 -10.14
C LYS A 82 -7.44 -5.69 -10.36
N ARG A 83 -7.15 -6.99 -10.44
CA ARG A 83 -5.82 -7.52 -10.73
C ARG A 83 -5.33 -7.09 -12.11
N GLU A 84 -6.17 -7.24 -13.14
CA GLU A 84 -5.83 -6.83 -14.50
C GLU A 84 -5.56 -5.32 -14.58
N ASN A 85 -6.40 -4.50 -13.94
CA ASN A 85 -6.20 -3.05 -13.88
C ASN A 85 -4.90 -2.67 -13.16
N ALA A 86 -4.57 -3.34 -12.06
CA ALA A 86 -3.34 -3.10 -11.32
C ALA A 86 -2.09 -3.48 -12.15
N LEU A 87 -2.11 -4.61 -12.85
CA LEU A 87 -1.03 -5.06 -13.72
C LEU A 87 -0.83 -4.12 -14.91
N SER A 88 -1.91 -3.80 -15.64
CA SER A 88 -1.89 -2.86 -16.77
C SER A 88 -1.36 -1.49 -16.35
N THR A 89 -1.80 -0.98 -15.20
CA THR A 89 -1.31 0.28 -14.65
C THR A 89 0.17 0.18 -14.30
N ASN A 90 0.60 -0.92 -13.69
CA ASN A 90 2.01 -1.13 -13.33
C ASN A 90 2.92 -1.14 -14.56
N GLU A 91 2.54 -1.90 -15.60
CA GLU A 91 3.30 -1.98 -16.85
C GLU A 91 3.41 -0.61 -17.53
N ARG A 92 2.31 0.14 -17.62
CA ARG A 92 2.31 1.50 -18.19
C ARG A 92 3.24 2.42 -17.41
N LEU A 93 3.12 2.45 -16.08
CA LEU A 93 3.93 3.32 -15.23
C LEU A 93 5.41 2.92 -15.24
N GLN A 94 5.71 1.61 -15.34
CA GLN A 94 7.06 1.12 -15.48
C GLN A 94 7.69 1.59 -16.80
N GLN A 95 6.95 1.52 -17.91
CA GLN A 95 7.42 2.05 -19.21
C GLN A 95 7.68 3.56 -19.16
N GLU A 96 6.79 4.32 -18.52
CA GLU A 96 6.96 5.77 -18.33
C GLU A 96 8.19 6.09 -17.45
N ALA A 97 8.42 5.32 -16.39
CA ALA A 97 9.55 5.48 -15.49
C ALA A 97 10.88 5.00 -16.08
N GLN A 98 10.86 4.04 -17.02
CA GLN A 98 12.06 3.42 -17.58
C GLN A 98 12.99 4.46 -18.22
N ALA A 99 12.44 5.42 -18.96
CA ALA A 99 13.22 6.47 -19.60
C ALA A 99 14.00 7.35 -18.59
N VAL A 100 13.49 7.48 -17.36
CA VAL A 100 14.16 8.21 -16.28
C VAL A 100 15.14 7.31 -15.55
N LEU A 101 14.79 6.03 -15.34
CA LEU A 101 15.68 5.04 -14.74
C LEU A 101 16.96 4.85 -15.57
N ASP A 102 16.86 4.72 -16.88
CA ASP A 102 18.00 4.53 -17.78
C ASP A 102 19.03 5.67 -17.66
N VAL A 103 18.55 6.90 -17.41
CA VAL A 103 19.41 8.08 -17.25
C VAL A 103 20.08 8.09 -15.88
N ILE A 104 19.38 7.66 -14.82
CA ILE A 104 19.91 7.66 -13.45
C ILE A 104 20.88 6.49 -13.23
N GLU A 105 20.61 5.33 -13.85
CA GLU A 105 21.47 4.15 -13.77
C GLU A 105 22.78 4.31 -14.54
N ASN A 106 22.88 5.31 -15.42
CA ASN A 106 24.11 5.61 -16.13
C ASN A 106 25.19 6.13 -15.14
N PRO A 107 26.33 5.42 -15.00
CA PRO A 107 27.39 5.81 -14.06
C PRO A 107 27.99 7.19 -14.37
N ASP A 108 28.01 7.61 -15.64
CA ASP A 108 28.52 8.91 -16.05
C ASP A 108 27.62 10.05 -15.54
N VAL A 109 26.30 9.82 -15.55
CA VAL A 109 25.32 10.77 -15.02
C VAL A 109 25.41 10.82 -13.50
N ALA A 110 25.47 9.66 -12.84
CA ALA A 110 25.62 9.57 -11.39
C ALA A 110 26.88 10.31 -10.88
N GLN A 111 27.97 10.24 -11.63
CA GLN A 111 29.22 10.94 -11.30
C GLN A 111 29.20 12.44 -11.64
N ALA A 112 28.39 12.84 -12.64
CA ALA A 112 28.20 14.24 -13.01
C ALA A 112 27.26 15.01 -12.06
N LEU A 113 26.39 14.31 -11.32
CA LEU A 113 25.50 14.91 -10.35
C LEU A 113 26.28 15.51 -9.16
N ARG A 114 26.11 16.82 -8.94
CA ARG A 114 26.76 17.58 -7.85
C ARG A 114 25.83 17.72 -6.64
N GLN A 115 26.31 18.36 -5.57
CA GLN A 115 25.49 18.68 -4.40
C GLN A 115 24.38 19.73 -4.71
N ASP A 116 24.56 20.54 -5.76
CA ASP A 116 23.61 21.58 -6.16
C ASP A 116 22.47 21.00 -7.03
N LYS A 117 21.26 21.00 -6.46
CA LYS A 117 20.04 20.50 -7.10
C LYS A 117 19.65 21.29 -8.36
N ALA A 118 19.89 22.60 -8.39
CA ALA A 118 19.46 23.45 -9.51
C ALA A 118 20.33 23.21 -10.75
N GLN A 119 21.64 23.05 -10.56
CA GLN A 119 22.55 22.70 -11.64
C GLN A 119 22.31 21.29 -12.17
N ASN A 120 22.02 20.33 -11.30
CA ASN A 120 21.70 18.96 -11.71
C ASN A 120 20.44 18.90 -12.58
N LEU A 121 19.38 19.62 -12.19
CA LEU A 121 18.15 19.68 -12.96
C LEU A 121 18.36 20.33 -14.33
N GLN A 122 19.22 21.34 -14.43
CA GLN A 122 19.56 21.97 -15.70
C GLN A 122 20.39 21.02 -16.58
N TYR A 123 21.41 20.36 -16.00
CA TYR A 123 22.22 19.35 -16.68
C TYR A 123 21.38 18.19 -17.24
N LEU A 124 20.44 17.67 -16.46
CA LEU A 124 19.54 16.58 -16.86
C LEU A 124 18.55 17.00 -17.95
N LYS A 125 18.07 18.25 -17.94
CA LYS A 125 17.24 18.80 -19.01
C LYS A 125 18.01 18.94 -20.31
N ASP A 126 19.22 19.51 -20.23
CA ASP A 126 19.99 19.89 -21.41
C ASP A 126 20.62 18.67 -22.11
N ASN A 127 21.00 17.63 -21.36
CA ASN A 127 21.69 16.45 -21.91
C ASN A 127 20.76 15.24 -22.11
N TYR A 128 19.71 15.10 -21.30
CA TYR A 128 18.88 13.88 -21.27
C TYR A 128 17.37 14.16 -21.41
N ASN A 129 16.96 15.41 -21.65
CA ASN A 129 15.56 15.84 -21.78
C ASN A 129 14.67 15.42 -20.58
N VAL A 130 15.27 15.18 -19.41
CA VAL A 130 14.55 14.81 -18.19
C VAL A 130 14.03 16.09 -17.55
N ARG A 131 12.70 16.24 -17.49
CA ARG A 131 12.05 17.39 -16.87
C ARG A 131 11.62 17.05 -15.44
N PRO A 132 11.38 18.04 -14.56
CA PRO A 132 10.86 17.80 -13.23
C PRO A 132 9.60 16.92 -13.23
N HIS A 133 8.71 17.13 -14.21
CA HIS A 133 7.52 16.29 -14.39
C HIS A 133 7.84 14.83 -14.73
N SER A 134 8.97 14.52 -15.35
CA SER A 134 9.40 13.14 -15.63
C SER A 134 9.71 12.36 -14.35
N PHE A 135 10.10 13.04 -13.26
CA PHE A 135 10.22 12.41 -11.94
C PHE A 135 8.87 12.21 -11.24
N PHE A 136 7.81 12.86 -11.73
CA PHE A 136 6.46 12.69 -11.22
C PHE A 136 5.72 11.68 -12.09
N CYS A 137 5.75 10.43 -11.64
CA CYS A 137 4.77 9.45 -12.06
C CYS A 137 3.36 10.03 -11.80
N PRO A 138 2.46 10.09 -12.82
CA PRO A 138 1.12 10.66 -12.63
C PRO A 138 0.40 9.92 -11.50
N PRO A 139 -0.45 10.62 -10.72
CA PRO A 139 -1.14 9.99 -9.60
C PRO A 139 -1.91 8.78 -10.11
N MET A 140 -1.66 7.61 -9.49
CA MET A 140 -2.53 6.44 -9.60
C MET A 140 -3.95 6.94 -9.31
N GLN A 141 -4.90 6.71 -10.22
CA GLN A 141 -6.25 7.29 -10.09
C GLN A 141 -6.80 7.01 -8.69
N PRO A 142 -7.48 8.00 -8.06
CA PRO A 142 -7.97 7.88 -6.70
C PRO A 142 -9.26 7.05 -6.70
N ASP A 143 -9.15 5.75 -6.89
CA ASP A 143 -10.30 4.87 -6.69
C ASP A 143 -10.41 4.45 -5.22
N MET A 144 -11.63 4.61 -4.70
CA MET A 144 -12.12 4.32 -3.35
C MET A 144 -11.72 5.29 -2.23
N LYS A 145 -12.53 6.35 -2.10
CA LYS A 145 -12.86 6.91 -0.78
C LYS A 145 -13.45 5.79 0.08
N LEU A 146 -12.68 5.27 1.04
CA LEU A 146 -13.21 4.48 2.14
C LEU A 146 -13.99 5.42 3.06
N THR A 147 -15.29 5.57 2.83
CA THR A 147 -16.22 6.03 3.86
C THR A 147 -16.39 4.91 4.88
N PHE A 148 -15.57 4.93 5.93
CA PHE A 148 -15.86 4.17 7.14
C PHE A 148 -17.19 4.71 7.71
N HIS A 149 -18.26 3.92 7.60
CA HIS A 149 -19.44 4.04 8.46
C HIS A 149 -19.36 2.89 9.46
N LEU A 150 -18.67 3.13 10.57
CA LEU A 150 -18.84 2.33 11.77
C LEU A 150 -20.06 2.93 12.50
N SER A 151 -21.16 2.19 12.52
CA SER A 151 -22.29 2.38 13.45
C SER A 151 -22.14 1.42 14.61
#